data_AF-A0A397DB06-F1
#
_entry.id   AF-A0A397DB06-F1
#
_cell.length_a   1.000
_cell.length_b   1.000
_cell.length_c   1.000
_cell.angle_alpha   90.00
_cell.angle_beta   90.00
_cell.angle_gamma   90.00
#
_symmetry.space_group_name_H-M   'P 1'
#
loop_
_entity.id
_entity.type
_entity.pdbx_description
1 polymer ?
#
loop_
_entity_poly.entity_id
_entity_poly.type
_entity_poly.pdbx_seq_one_letter_code
_entity_poly.pdbx_strand_id
1 'polypeptide(L)'
;MRVNKRDLTNDDREAILREILLNSSKTSLARLPNGIAQVLAENANRAAGTYETKALTVTKDVYRAFLVEKVLPAIVSKWPCPKRIVHLQHDNARAHVTPYDAKLLAAFASYSKSGWTFAIKPQPPNSPDMNNLDLGFFAAIQSLQHRTSARTLDDLITNVHAAFDTYPFERLDRTFMTLQACLVETMKCFGDNAYKVPHLSKEKQARLGLLPENVRCPADTYDSVKRSLDSVDCTVMENKFQEELDEARSMHELAQELERIALCDNETVDELMAEVGIDPISLDNDE
;
A
#
# COMPACT_ATOMS: atom_id res chain seq x y z
N MET A 1 19.58 -20.82 43.60
CA MET A 1 20.20 -19.56 43.15
C MET A 1 19.13 -18.77 42.39
N ARG A 2 18.53 -17.74 43.00
CA ARG A 2 17.49 -16.92 42.33
C ARG A 2 18.19 -15.90 41.43
N VAL A 3 18.05 -16.06 40.12
CA VAL A 3 18.48 -15.05 39.15
C VAL A 3 17.36 -14.01 39.05
N ASN A 4 17.63 -12.80 39.54
CA ASN A 4 16.77 -11.64 39.32
C ASN A 4 16.75 -11.32 37.82
N LYS A 5 15.66 -11.64 37.12
CA LYS A 5 15.45 -11.15 35.76
C LYS A 5 15.01 -9.69 35.87
N ARG A 6 15.83 -8.79 35.32
CA ARG A 6 15.52 -7.36 35.16
C ARG A 6 14.28 -7.21 34.27
N ASP A 7 13.36 -6.35 34.67
CA ASP A 7 12.22 -5.97 33.84
C ASP A 7 12.71 -5.21 32.60
N LEU A 8 12.21 -5.65 31.44
CA LEU A 8 12.50 -5.01 30.16
C LEU A 8 11.91 -3.60 30.14
N THR A 9 12.74 -2.63 29.77
CA THR A 9 12.33 -1.24 29.60
C THR A 9 11.43 -1.10 28.37
N ASN A 10 10.72 0.02 28.25
CA ASN A 10 9.85 0.25 27.08
C ASN A 10 10.65 0.27 25.78
N ASP A 11 11.90 0.76 25.80
CA ASP A 11 12.79 0.78 24.65
C ASP A 11 13.23 -0.65 24.25
N ASP A 12 13.48 -1.52 25.24
CA ASP A 12 13.79 -2.94 24.97
C ASP A 12 12.60 -3.66 24.34
N ARG A 13 11.37 -3.33 24.77
CA ARG A 13 10.14 -3.91 24.23
C ARG A 13 9.86 -3.40 22.81
N GLU A 14 10.13 -2.13 22.54
CA GLU A 14 9.96 -1.53 21.22
C GLU A 14 10.98 -2.08 20.21
N ALA A 15 12.24 -2.24 20.59
CA ALA A 15 13.29 -2.82 19.73
C ALA A 15 12.95 -4.28 19.36
N ILE A 16 12.52 -5.06 20.33
CA ILE A 16 12.09 -6.46 20.13
C ILE A 16 10.88 -6.55 19.19
N LEU A 17 9.92 -5.63 19.30
CA LEU A 17 8.72 -5.63 18.45
C LEU A 17 9.03 -5.17 17.02
N ARG A 18 9.94 -4.20 16.85
CA ARG A 18 10.44 -3.78 15.52
C ARG A 18 11.15 -4.95 14.82
N GLU A 19 11.98 -5.71 15.53
CA GLU A 19 12.69 -6.88 14.99
C GLU A 19 11.73 -7.99 14.51
N ILE A 20 10.63 -8.21 15.26
CA ILE A 20 9.62 -9.25 14.96
C ILE A 20 8.73 -8.87 13.77
N LEU A 21 8.43 -7.58 13.61
CA LEU A 21 7.56 -7.09 12.55
C LEU A 21 8.31 -6.84 11.22
N LEU A 22 9.62 -6.57 11.24
CA LEU A 22 10.41 -6.25 10.04
C LEU A 22 10.94 -7.49 9.29
N ASN A 23 11.13 -8.65 9.93
CA ASN A 23 11.74 -9.82 9.29
C ASN A 23 10.73 -10.85 8.74
N SER A 24 9.95 -10.42 7.74
CA SER A 24 9.18 -11.32 6.88
C SER A 24 10.02 -11.88 5.72
N SER A 25 11.14 -12.57 6.01
CA SER A 25 11.82 -13.46 5.05
C SER A 25 12.98 -14.23 5.69
N LYS A 26 12.78 -15.55 5.81
CA LYS A 26 13.77 -16.64 5.92
C LYS A 26 14.60 -16.74 7.21
N THR A 27 14.37 -17.89 7.86
CA THR A 27 15.25 -18.65 8.79
C THR A 27 15.41 -18.17 10.24
N SER A 28 15.05 -19.09 11.14
CA SER A 28 15.26 -19.20 12.59
C SER A 28 14.75 -18.07 13.50
N LEU A 29 13.63 -18.37 14.17
CA LEU A 29 13.18 -17.77 15.43
C LEU A 29 14.31 -17.70 16.47
N ALA A 30 14.87 -16.50 16.67
CA ALA A 30 15.52 -16.17 17.93
C ALA A 30 14.45 -15.75 18.94
N ARG A 31 14.46 -16.44 20.09
CA ARG A 31 13.45 -16.43 21.15
C ARG A 31 13.19 -15.04 21.74
N LEU A 32 11.92 -14.63 21.73
CA LEU A 32 11.36 -13.75 22.76
C LEU A 32 11.50 -14.38 24.16
N PRO A 33 11.68 -13.58 25.23
CA PRO A 33 11.97 -14.06 26.59
C PRO A 33 10.99 -15.12 27.14
N ASN A 34 9.74 -15.15 26.66
CA ASN A 34 8.74 -16.17 27.00
C ASN A 34 7.98 -16.78 25.78
N GLY A 35 8.23 -16.31 24.54
CA GLY A 35 7.68 -16.89 23.30
C GLY A 35 6.14 -16.90 23.15
N ILE A 36 5.65 -16.70 21.92
CA ILE A 36 4.26 -16.99 21.54
C ILE A 36 3.94 -18.51 21.71
N ALA A 37 4.99 -19.33 21.73
CA ALA A 37 4.90 -20.78 21.92
C ALA A 37 4.27 -21.21 23.25
N GLN A 38 4.40 -20.44 24.35
CA GLN A 38 3.80 -20.84 25.63
C GLN A 38 2.28 -20.58 25.64
N VAL A 39 1.82 -19.48 25.05
CA VAL A 39 0.39 -19.17 24.84
C VAL A 39 -0.26 -20.18 23.89
N LEU A 40 0.49 -20.68 22.89
CA LEU A 40 0.04 -21.75 22.01
C LEU A 40 0.12 -23.15 22.66
N ALA A 41 1.05 -23.38 23.60
CA ALA A 41 1.25 -24.67 24.27
C ALA A 41 0.30 -24.91 25.46
N GLU A 42 -0.20 -23.86 26.13
CA GLU A 42 -1.16 -23.98 27.23
C GLU A 42 -2.56 -24.46 26.77
N ASN A 43 -2.78 -24.53 25.45
CA ASN A 43 -3.96 -25.15 24.83
C ASN A 43 -4.01 -26.69 24.97
N ALA A 44 -3.01 -27.31 25.62
CA ALA A 44 -2.88 -28.75 25.80
C ALA A 44 -3.89 -29.39 26.77
N ASN A 45 -4.61 -28.61 27.59
CA ASN A 45 -5.60 -29.10 28.56
C ASN A 45 -7.04 -28.62 28.25
N ARG A 46 -7.48 -28.68 26.99
CA ARG A 46 -8.88 -28.36 26.63
C ARG A 46 -9.79 -29.57 26.79
N ALA A 47 -10.98 -29.33 27.35
CA ALA A 47 -12.05 -30.32 27.40
C ALA A 47 -12.44 -30.75 25.98
N ALA A 48 -12.64 -32.05 25.78
CA ALA A 48 -13.06 -32.62 24.50
C ALA A 48 -14.35 -31.93 24.01
N GLY A 49 -14.34 -31.47 22.75
CA GLY A 49 -15.46 -30.75 22.13
C GLY A 49 -15.35 -29.23 22.10
N THR A 50 -14.30 -28.64 22.68
CA THR A 50 -14.06 -27.18 22.60
C THR A 50 -13.51 -26.79 21.22
N TYR A 51 -14.13 -25.80 20.56
CA TYR A 51 -13.62 -25.26 19.30
C TYR A 51 -12.22 -24.66 19.49
N GLU A 52 -11.35 -24.87 18.51
CA GLU A 52 -9.99 -24.36 18.53
C GLU A 52 -9.81 -23.22 17.54
N THR A 53 -9.40 -22.06 18.03
CA THR A 53 -8.94 -20.96 17.18
C THR A 53 -7.60 -21.30 16.57
N LYS A 54 -7.54 -21.30 15.23
CA LYS A 54 -6.31 -21.53 14.46
C LYS A 54 -5.93 -20.28 13.68
N ALA A 55 -4.64 -19.99 13.66
CA ALA A 55 -4.10 -18.97 12.79
C ALA A 55 -4.32 -19.37 11.32
N LEU A 56 -4.80 -18.42 10.53
CA LEU A 56 -4.94 -18.57 9.08
C LEU A 56 -3.85 -17.74 8.42
N THR A 57 -3.06 -18.38 7.56
CA THR A 57 -2.10 -17.65 6.72
C THR A 57 -2.85 -16.81 5.71
N VAL A 58 -2.66 -15.49 5.76
CA VAL A 58 -3.28 -14.57 4.82
C VAL A 58 -2.54 -14.65 3.48
N THR A 59 -3.12 -15.38 2.53
CA THR A 59 -2.72 -15.36 1.12
C THR A 59 -3.55 -14.34 0.35
N LYS A 60 -3.16 -14.05 -0.89
CA LYS A 60 -3.97 -13.21 -1.80
C LYS A 60 -5.39 -13.72 -1.99
N ASP A 61 -5.57 -15.04 -2.09
CA ASP A 61 -6.89 -15.64 -2.21
C ASP A 61 -7.72 -15.50 -0.94
N VAL A 62 -7.11 -15.73 0.23
CA VAL A 62 -7.77 -15.54 1.52
C VAL A 62 -8.17 -14.09 1.73
N TYR A 63 -7.26 -13.15 1.48
CA TYR A 63 -7.53 -11.71 1.61
C TYR A 63 -8.69 -11.28 0.70
N ARG A 64 -8.65 -11.73 -0.57
CA ARG A 64 -9.72 -11.48 -1.53
C ARG A 64 -11.07 -12.04 -1.06
N ALA A 65 -11.09 -13.27 -0.58
CA ALA A 65 -12.32 -13.90 -0.08
C ALA A 65 -12.89 -13.10 1.09
N PHE A 66 -12.06 -12.65 2.04
CA PHE A 66 -12.50 -11.78 3.14
C PHE A 66 -13.09 -10.47 2.63
N LEU A 67 -12.48 -9.82 1.63
CA LEU A 67 -13.05 -8.61 1.03
C LEU A 67 -14.44 -8.88 0.45
N VAL A 68 -14.56 -9.90 -0.40
CA VAL A 68 -15.80 -10.18 -1.15
C VAL A 68 -16.92 -10.72 -0.26
N GLU A 69 -16.60 -11.63 0.67
CA GLU A 69 -17.59 -12.37 1.44
C GLU A 69 -17.91 -11.71 2.79
N LYS A 70 -17.02 -10.86 3.32
CA LYS A 70 -17.19 -10.26 4.66
C LYS A 70 -17.23 -8.73 4.58
N VAL A 71 -16.22 -8.11 3.99
CA VAL A 71 -16.07 -6.64 4.05
C VAL A 71 -17.10 -5.92 3.19
N LEU A 72 -17.25 -6.28 1.91
CA LEU A 72 -18.21 -5.61 1.03
C LEU A 72 -19.66 -5.73 1.53
N PRO A 73 -20.17 -6.92 1.93
CA PRO A 73 -21.51 -7.02 2.49
C PRO A 73 -21.69 -6.20 3.76
N ALA A 74 -20.68 -6.17 4.64
CA ALA A 74 -20.73 -5.39 5.87
C ALA A 74 -20.78 -3.87 5.58
N ILE A 75 -20.03 -3.40 4.59
CA ILE A 75 -20.12 -2.00 4.13
C ILE A 75 -21.53 -1.72 3.63
N VAL A 76 -22.06 -2.52 2.70
CA VAL A 76 -23.40 -2.30 2.15
C VAL A 76 -24.48 -2.27 3.24
N SER A 77 -24.35 -3.12 4.25
CA SER A 77 -25.29 -3.18 5.37
C SER A 77 -25.19 -2.00 6.34
N LYS A 78 -24.01 -1.39 6.51
CA LYS A 78 -23.74 -0.41 7.57
C LYS A 78 -23.48 1.01 7.07
N TRP A 79 -23.32 1.20 5.76
CA TRP A 79 -22.92 2.48 5.19
C TRP A 79 -23.96 3.57 5.43
N PRO A 80 -23.59 4.67 6.11
CA PRO A 80 -24.54 5.72 6.45
C PRO A 80 -24.75 6.74 5.32
N CYS A 81 -23.83 6.81 4.36
CA CYS A 81 -23.82 7.87 3.35
C CYS A 81 -24.70 7.50 2.13
N PRO A 82 -25.57 8.43 1.66
CA PRO A 82 -26.35 8.20 0.44
C PRO A 82 -25.47 8.01 -0.80
N LYS A 83 -24.28 8.64 -0.82
CA LYS A 83 -23.28 8.42 -1.87
C LYS A 83 -22.65 7.05 -1.63
N ARG A 84 -22.88 6.12 -2.56
CA ARG A 84 -22.39 4.75 -2.52
C ARG A 84 -21.04 4.61 -3.21
N ILE A 85 -20.15 5.59 -3.03
CA ILE A 85 -18.79 5.60 -3.57
C ILE A 85 -17.83 5.33 -2.42
N VAL A 86 -17.11 4.21 -2.50
CA VAL A 86 -16.25 3.72 -1.41
C VAL A 86 -14.86 3.40 -1.95
N HIS A 87 -13.85 4.02 -1.35
CA HIS A 87 -12.46 3.71 -1.59
C HIS A 87 -11.92 2.83 -0.47
N LEU A 88 -11.45 1.64 -0.82
CA LEU A 88 -10.80 0.70 0.09
C LEU A 88 -9.29 0.97 0.05
N GLN A 89 -8.76 1.57 1.10
CA GLN A 89 -7.34 1.82 1.24
C GLN A 89 -6.66 0.66 1.98
N HIS A 90 -5.49 0.22 1.48
CA HIS A 90 -4.62 -0.74 2.15
C HIS A 90 -3.16 -0.55 1.71
N ASP A 91 -2.23 -1.22 2.38
CA ASP A 91 -0.82 -1.20 2.02
C ASP A 91 -0.51 -2.13 0.83
N ASN A 92 0.74 -2.10 0.37
CA ASN A 92 1.21 -2.91 -0.76
C ASN A 92 1.77 -4.29 -0.34
N ALA A 93 1.31 -4.87 0.78
CA ALA A 93 1.76 -6.19 1.19
C ALA A 93 1.52 -7.24 0.08
N ARG A 94 2.42 -8.22 -0.05
CA ARG A 94 2.36 -9.24 -1.11
C ARG A 94 1.06 -10.05 -1.12
N ALA A 95 0.43 -10.20 0.05
CA ALA A 95 -0.84 -10.88 0.21
C ALA A 95 -2.05 -10.03 -0.23
N HIS A 96 -1.88 -8.74 -0.48
CA HIS A 96 -2.99 -7.90 -0.92
C HIS A 96 -3.26 -8.03 -2.41
N VAL A 97 -4.52 -7.80 -2.77
CA VAL A 97 -4.97 -7.74 -4.15
C VAL A 97 -4.58 -6.40 -4.76
N THR A 98 -4.38 -6.36 -6.07
CA THR A 98 -4.15 -5.11 -6.79
C THR A 98 -5.49 -4.47 -7.18
N PRO A 99 -5.51 -3.18 -7.56
CA PRO A 99 -6.70 -2.56 -8.15
C PRO A 99 -7.25 -3.27 -9.39
N TYR A 100 -6.45 -4.13 -10.01
CA TYR A 100 -6.77 -4.85 -11.25
C TYR A 100 -7.13 -6.33 -11.02
N ASP A 101 -7.33 -6.76 -9.77
CA ASP A 101 -7.69 -8.15 -9.50
C ASP A 101 -9.07 -8.50 -10.10
N ALA A 102 -9.06 -9.39 -11.10
CA ALA A 102 -10.24 -9.70 -11.91
C ALA A 102 -11.44 -10.22 -11.08
N LYS A 103 -11.20 -11.05 -10.06
CA LYS A 103 -12.30 -11.59 -9.23
C LYS A 103 -12.88 -10.51 -8.33
N LEU A 104 -12.05 -9.63 -7.78
CA LEU A 104 -12.54 -8.50 -6.99
C LEU A 104 -13.30 -7.49 -7.87
N LEU A 105 -12.79 -7.18 -9.06
CA LEU A 105 -13.48 -6.31 -10.02
C LEU A 105 -14.84 -6.87 -10.44
N ALA A 106 -14.93 -8.19 -10.65
CA ALA A 106 -16.21 -8.85 -10.91
C ALA A 106 -17.20 -8.70 -9.73
N ALA A 107 -16.72 -8.77 -8.49
CA ALA A 107 -17.53 -8.49 -7.31
C ALA A 107 -17.96 -7.01 -7.27
N PHE A 108 -17.08 -6.06 -7.55
CA PHE A 108 -17.47 -4.64 -7.62
C PHE A 108 -18.52 -4.39 -8.71
N ALA A 109 -18.39 -5.03 -9.87
CA ALA A 109 -19.35 -4.94 -10.96
C ALA A 109 -20.72 -5.55 -10.63
N SER A 110 -20.81 -6.49 -9.70
CA SER A 110 -22.12 -6.99 -9.23
C SER A 110 -22.81 -5.95 -8.36
N TYR A 111 -22.08 -5.27 -7.48
CA TYR A 111 -22.59 -4.20 -6.62
C TYR A 111 -22.93 -2.92 -7.38
N SER A 112 -22.29 -2.64 -8.53
CA SER A 112 -22.62 -1.48 -9.37
C SER A 112 -24.03 -1.49 -9.93
N LYS A 113 -24.60 -2.69 -10.16
CA LYS A 113 -26.03 -2.86 -10.51
C LYS A 113 -26.98 -2.31 -9.44
N SER A 114 -26.52 -2.28 -8.19
CA SER A 114 -27.24 -1.70 -7.05
C SER A 114 -26.75 -0.28 -6.71
N GLY A 115 -26.07 0.39 -7.64
CA GLY A 115 -25.61 1.78 -7.52
C GLY A 115 -24.35 1.97 -6.67
N TRP A 116 -23.60 0.92 -6.37
CA TRP A 116 -22.34 1.04 -5.63
C TRP A 116 -21.12 1.17 -6.53
N THR A 117 -20.19 2.02 -6.12
CA THR A 117 -18.87 2.16 -6.75
C THR A 117 -17.81 1.86 -5.71
N PHE A 118 -17.11 0.75 -5.89
CA PHE A 118 -15.96 0.37 -5.07
C PHE A 118 -14.68 0.53 -5.87
N ALA A 119 -13.63 1.02 -5.23
CA ALA A 119 -12.29 1.00 -5.80
C ALA A 119 -11.24 0.73 -4.72
N ILE A 120 -10.20 0.00 -5.09
CA ILE A 120 -9.02 -0.15 -4.28
C ILE A 120 -8.10 1.05 -4.51
N LYS A 121 -7.63 1.66 -3.42
CA LYS A 121 -6.67 2.78 -3.44
C LYS A 121 -5.47 2.40 -2.59
N PRO A 122 -4.43 1.78 -3.18
CA PRO A 122 -3.24 1.41 -2.43
C PRO A 122 -2.56 2.67 -1.89
N GLN A 123 -1.98 2.57 -0.69
CA GLN A 123 -1.17 3.65 -0.14
C GLN A 123 0.20 3.73 -0.85
N PRO A 124 0.87 4.88 -0.83
CA PRO A 124 2.25 4.98 -1.31
C PRO A 124 3.20 4.03 -0.55
N PRO A 125 4.22 3.44 -1.21
CA PRO A 125 5.20 2.60 -0.54
C PRO A 125 5.86 3.29 0.68
N ASN A 126 6.20 2.52 1.71
CA ASN A 126 6.91 2.99 2.91
C ASN A 126 6.27 4.19 3.64
N SER A 127 4.95 4.34 3.55
CA SER A 127 4.22 5.48 4.12
C SER A 127 3.17 5.03 5.17
N PRO A 128 3.61 4.55 6.34
CA PRO A 128 2.70 4.10 7.41
C PRO A 128 1.84 5.24 7.99
N ASP A 129 2.33 6.46 7.91
CA ASP A 129 1.64 7.71 8.24
C ASP A 129 0.48 8.04 7.30
N MET A 130 0.41 7.41 6.12
CA MET A 130 -0.68 7.52 5.15
C MET A 130 -1.73 6.41 5.28
N ASN A 131 -1.68 5.61 6.35
CA ASN A 131 -2.66 4.57 6.65
C ASN A 131 -3.26 4.79 8.04
N ASN A 132 -4.58 4.99 8.13
CA ASN A 132 -5.25 5.23 9.41
C ASN A 132 -5.05 4.10 10.44
N LEU A 133 -4.90 2.86 9.95
CA LEU A 133 -4.70 1.70 10.82
C LEU A 133 -3.34 1.76 11.51
N ASP A 134 -2.28 1.98 10.74
CA ASP A 134 -0.89 2.06 11.24
C ASP A 134 -0.63 3.36 12.00
N LEU A 135 -1.14 4.48 11.48
CA LEU A 135 -0.93 5.82 12.04
C LEU A 135 -1.42 5.95 13.49
N GLY A 136 -2.47 5.22 13.87
CA GLY A 136 -2.95 5.31 15.25
C GLY A 136 -3.99 4.31 15.70
N PHE A 137 -4.80 3.73 14.81
CA PHE A 137 -5.88 2.84 15.27
C PHE A 137 -5.34 1.56 15.92
N PHE A 138 -4.36 0.88 15.30
CA PHE A 138 -3.77 -0.33 15.89
C PHE A 138 -3.08 -0.05 17.22
N ALA A 139 -2.30 1.03 17.32
CA ALA A 139 -1.67 1.45 18.58
C ALA A 139 -2.72 1.72 19.67
N ALA A 140 -3.86 2.31 19.31
CA ALA A 140 -4.93 2.60 20.25
C ALA A 140 -5.65 1.34 20.75
N ILE A 141 -6.00 0.42 19.84
CA ILE A 141 -6.60 -0.88 20.20
C ILE A 141 -5.63 -1.70 21.04
N GLN A 142 -4.35 -1.73 20.68
CA GLN A 142 -3.32 -2.41 21.45
C GLN A 142 -3.17 -1.82 22.85
N SER A 143 -3.20 -0.49 23.00
CA SER A 143 -3.16 0.15 24.32
C SER A 143 -4.36 -0.25 25.19
N LEU A 144 -5.54 -0.43 24.61
CA LEU A 144 -6.74 -0.86 25.33
C LEU A 144 -6.69 -2.35 25.70
N GLN A 145 -6.33 -3.22 24.76
CA GLN A 145 -6.28 -4.67 25.03
C GLN A 145 -5.24 -5.02 26.11
N HIS A 146 -4.14 -4.28 26.22
CA HIS A 146 -3.13 -4.44 27.28
C HIS A 146 -3.61 -4.05 28.70
N ARG A 147 -4.76 -3.38 28.84
CA ARG A 147 -5.33 -3.06 30.17
C ARG A 147 -5.94 -4.28 30.85
N THR A 148 -6.18 -5.35 30.09
CA THR A 148 -6.73 -6.60 30.58
C THR A 148 -5.72 -7.72 30.36
N SER A 149 -5.56 -8.61 31.33
CA SER A 149 -4.69 -9.77 31.16
C SER A 149 -5.36 -10.82 30.27
N ALA A 150 -4.62 -11.40 29.32
CA ALA A 150 -5.02 -12.56 28.54
C ALA A 150 -4.13 -13.75 28.92
N ARG A 151 -4.72 -14.92 29.15
CA ARG A 151 -3.98 -16.16 29.44
C ARG A 151 -4.08 -17.15 28.28
N THR A 152 -5.12 -17.04 27.47
CA THR A 152 -5.34 -17.85 26.27
C THR A 152 -5.45 -16.99 25.00
N LEU A 153 -5.37 -17.63 23.83
CA LEU A 153 -5.65 -16.97 22.56
C LEU A 153 -7.10 -16.45 22.50
N ASP A 154 -8.04 -17.18 23.06
CA ASP A 154 -9.45 -16.79 23.07
C ASP A 154 -9.70 -15.60 24.02
N ASP A 155 -8.97 -15.51 25.14
CA ASP A 155 -8.97 -14.32 25.99
C ASP A 155 -8.43 -13.10 25.24
N LEU A 156 -7.34 -13.27 24.49
CA LEU A 156 -6.75 -12.19 23.68
C LEU A 156 -7.75 -11.68 22.63
N ILE A 157 -8.40 -12.60 21.91
CA ILE A 157 -9.43 -12.26 20.92
C ILE A 157 -10.60 -11.53 21.59
N THR A 158 -11.06 -12.02 22.73
CA THR A 158 -12.12 -11.38 23.52
C THR A 158 -11.73 -9.96 23.94
N ASN A 159 -10.49 -9.76 24.41
CA ASN A 159 -10.00 -8.44 24.81
C ASN A 159 -9.90 -7.48 23.61
N VAL A 160 -9.49 -7.97 22.43
CA VAL A 160 -9.46 -7.17 21.20
C VAL A 160 -10.87 -6.77 20.75
N HIS A 161 -11.84 -7.70 20.80
CA HIS A 161 -13.24 -7.39 20.50
C HIS A 161 -13.81 -6.33 21.46
N ALA A 162 -13.59 -6.51 22.76
CA ALA A 162 -14.03 -5.52 23.76
C ALA A 162 -13.37 -4.15 23.53
N ALA A 163 -12.08 -4.12 23.20
CA ALA A 163 -11.38 -2.88 22.87
C ALA A 163 -11.96 -2.21 21.61
N PHE A 164 -12.31 -2.98 20.59
CA PHE A 164 -12.94 -2.48 19.36
C PHE A 164 -14.32 -1.90 19.65
N ASP A 165 -15.18 -2.63 20.36
CA ASP A 165 -16.57 -2.23 20.63
C ASP A 165 -16.66 -1.01 21.55
N THR A 166 -15.68 -0.84 22.44
CA THR A 166 -15.65 0.29 23.40
C THR A 166 -14.81 1.48 22.91
N TYR A 167 -14.15 1.37 21.75
CA TYR A 167 -13.31 2.46 21.26
C TYR A 167 -14.17 3.67 20.86
N PRO A 168 -13.95 4.87 21.44
CA PRO A 168 -14.78 6.03 21.14
C PRO A 168 -14.61 6.49 19.67
N PHE A 169 -15.72 6.66 18.95
CA PHE A 169 -15.69 7.12 17.56
C PHE A 169 -15.04 8.49 17.42
N GLU A 170 -15.18 9.37 18.42
CA GLU A 170 -14.54 10.69 18.41
C GLU A 170 -13.01 10.59 18.47
N ARG A 171 -12.45 9.50 19.03
CA ARG A 171 -11.01 9.24 18.98
C ARG A 171 -10.59 8.71 17.61
N LEU A 172 -11.43 7.89 16.97
CA LEU A 172 -11.20 7.42 15.61
C LEU A 172 -11.18 8.59 14.62
N ASP A 173 -12.14 9.53 14.73
CA ASP A 173 -12.21 10.72 13.89
C ASP A 173 -10.95 11.58 14.02
N ARG A 174 -10.40 11.72 15.24
CA ARG A 174 -9.13 12.43 15.45
C ARG A 174 -7.95 11.77 14.74
N THR A 175 -7.95 10.45 14.58
CA THR A 175 -6.93 9.73 13.80
C THR A 175 -7.09 10.03 12.32
N PHE A 176 -8.32 10.02 11.79
CA PHE A 176 -8.59 10.45 10.40
C PHE A 176 -8.18 11.90 10.14
N MET A 177 -8.44 12.82 11.07
CA MET A 177 -7.95 14.19 10.96
C MET A 177 -6.43 14.27 10.95
N THR A 178 -5.75 13.41 11.71
CA THR A 178 -4.29 13.33 11.70
C THR A 178 -3.79 12.80 10.36
N LEU A 179 -4.43 11.78 9.80
CA LEU A 179 -4.14 11.28 8.45
C LEU A 179 -4.25 12.41 7.42
N GLN A 180 -5.35 13.16 7.43
CA GLN A 180 -5.52 14.30 6.50
C GLN A 180 -4.44 15.37 6.69
N ALA A 181 -4.00 15.61 7.92
CA ALA A 181 -2.89 16.53 8.19
C ALA A 181 -1.56 16.02 7.63
N CYS A 182 -1.27 14.72 7.79
CA CYS A 182 -0.12 14.07 7.18
C CYS A 182 -0.14 14.21 5.65
N LEU A 183 -1.29 13.97 5.00
CA LEU A 183 -1.43 14.18 3.54
C LEU A 183 -1.09 15.61 3.12
N VAL A 184 -1.46 16.61 3.93
CA VAL A 184 -1.11 18.01 3.68
C VAL A 184 0.38 18.26 3.85
N GLU A 185 1.02 17.69 4.87
CA GLU A 185 2.46 17.82 5.05
C GLU A 185 3.23 17.12 3.92
N THR A 186 2.82 15.92 3.49
CA THR A 186 3.38 15.23 2.31
C THR A 186 3.35 16.13 1.08
N MET A 187 2.24 16.85 0.85
CA MET A 187 2.16 17.81 -0.26
C MET A 187 3.16 18.96 -0.11
N LYS A 188 3.33 19.52 1.09
CA LYS A 188 4.29 20.61 1.34
C LYS A 188 5.74 20.21 1.10
N CYS A 189 6.07 18.93 1.33
CA CYS A 189 7.40 18.38 1.04
C CYS A 189 7.45 17.56 -0.26
N PHE A 190 6.52 17.79 -1.19
CA PHE A 190 6.52 17.21 -2.54
C PHE A 190 6.69 15.68 -2.57
N GLY A 191 6.01 14.98 -1.66
CA GLY A 191 5.99 13.51 -1.61
C GLY A 191 6.96 12.90 -0.59
N ASP A 192 7.82 13.69 0.05
CA ASP A 192 8.67 13.22 1.14
C ASP A 192 7.84 12.88 2.40
N ASN A 193 8.43 12.13 3.33
CA ASN A 193 7.89 11.80 4.65
C ASN A 193 8.72 12.42 5.80
N ALA A 194 9.69 13.29 5.49
CA ALA A 194 10.52 14.01 6.44
C ALA A 194 9.80 15.14 7.23
N TYR A 195 8.55 14.91 7.63
CA TYR A 195 7.77 15.85 8.44
C TYR A 195 7.41 15.26 9.81
N LYS A 196 7.06 16.14 10.75
CA LYS A 196 6.53 15.72 12.05
C LYS A 196 5.01 15.64 11.97
N VAL A 197 4.45 14.57 12.52
CA VAL A 197 2.99 14.38 12.57
C VAL A 197 2.31 15.59 13.24
N PRO A 198 1.37 16.28 12.56
CA PRO A 198 0.74 17.47 13.12
C PRO A 198 -0.20 17.15 14.30
N HIS A 199 -0.02 17.81 15.44
CA HIS A 199 -0.83 17.57 16.62
C HIS A 199 -2.23 18.22 16.57
N LEU A 200 -2.40 19.32 15.83
CA LEU A 200 -3.67 20.07 15.60
C LEU A 200 -4.49 20.48 16.85
N SER A 201 -4.02 20.20 18.07
CA SER A 201 -4.73 20.47 19.32
C SER A 201 -6.21 20.01 19.30
N LYS A 202 -6.47 18.86 18.68
CA LYS A 202 -7.82 18.37 18.33
C LYS A 202 -8.77 18.34 19.52
N GLU A 203 -8.28 17.93 20.69
CA GLU A 203 -9.06 17.88 21.93
C GLU A 203 -9.51 19.26 22.43
N LYS A 204 -8.61 20.25 22.35
CA LYS A 204 -8.91 21.63 22.73
C LYS A 204 -9.94 22.21 21.77
N GLN A 205 -9.77 22.00 20.47
CA GLN A 205 -10.69 22.51 19.45
C GLN A 205 -12.09 21.87 19.57
N ALA A 206 -12.16 20.56 19.83
CA ALA A 206 -13.44 19.86 20.03
C ALA A 206 -14.22 20.44 21.21
N ARG A 207 -13.53 20.69 22.34
CA ARG A 207 -14.15 21.27 23.55
C ARG A 207 -14.71 22.67 23.34
N LEU A 208 -14.11 23.43 22.42
CA LEU A 208 -14.58 24.76 22.04
C LEU A 208 -15.67 24.73 20.95
N GLY A 209 -16.02 23.55 20.42
CA GLY A 209 -16.93 23.43 19.28
C GLY A 209 -16.36 23.96 17.95
N LEU A 210 -15.03 24.07 17.86
CA LEU A 210 -14.31 24.65 16.73
C LEU A 210 -13.53 23.63 15.90
N LEU A 211 -13.61 22.33 16.23
CA LEU A 211 -12.94 21.30 15.47
C LEU A 211 -13.66 21.11 14.13
N PRO A 212 -13.00 21.34 12.99
CA PRO A 212 -13.61 21.10 11.69
C PRO A 212 -13.78 19.58 11.46
N GLU A 213 -14.74 19.22 10.62
CA GLU A 213 -14.96 17.82 10.22
C GLU A 213 -13.78 17.25 9.42
N ASN A 214 -13.13 18.08 8.60
CA ASN A 214 -11.96 17.70 7.82
C ASN A 214 -10.89 18.80 7.83
N VAL A 215 -9.64 18.39 7.71
CA VAL A 215 -8.50 19.28 7.48
C VAL A 215 -8.56 19.78 6.04
N ARG A 216 -8.46 21.10 5.85
CA ARG A 216 -8.39 21.71 4.52
C ARG A 216 -6.95 21.81 4.04
N CYS A 217 -6.71 21.43 2.80
CA CYS A 217 -5.46 21.74 2.12
C CYS A 217 -5.39 23.26 1.84
N PRO A 218 -4.32 23.96 2.23
CA PRO A 218 -4.09 25.34 1.83
C PRO A 218 -4.00 25.48 0.29
N ALA A 219 -4.65 26.49 -0.27
CA ALA A 219 -4.73 26.67 -1.73
C ALA A 219 -3.35 26.88 -2.37
N ASP A 220 -2.49 27.65 -1.71
CA ASP A 220 -1.09 27.86 -2.11
C ASP A 220 -0.29 26.54 -2.15
N THR A 221 -0.49 25.66 -1.18
CA THR A 221 0.11 24.31 -1.15
C THR A 221 -0.38 23.50 -2.33
N TYR A 222 -1.70 23.44 -2.55
CA TYR A 222 -2.29 22.71 -3.67
C TYR A 222 -1.79 23.23 -5.02
N ASP A 223 -1.83 24.55 -5.23
CA ASP A 223 -1.42 25.19 -6.48
C ASP A 223 0.08 25.04 -6.74
N SER A 224 0.90 25.03 -5.70
CA SER A 224 2.34 24.78 -5.80
C SER A 224 2.63 23.34 -6.24
N VAL A 225 2.00 22.36 -5.60
CA VAL A 225 2.18 20.94 -5.96
C VAL A 225 1.64 20.67 -7.35
N LYS A 226 0.46 21.22 -7.68
CA LYS A 226 -0.13 21.07 -9.02
C LYS A 226 0.81 21.60 -10.11
N ARG A 227 1.35 22.82 -9.96
CA ARG A 227 2.33 23.37 -10.91
C ARG A 227 3.56 22.49 -11.05
N SER A 228 4.05 21.94 -9.94
CA SER A 228 5.20 21.02 -9.98
C SER A 228 4.88 19.75 -10.77
N LEU A 229 3.72 19.13 -10.53
CA LEU A 229 3.30 17.92 -11.25
C LEU A 229 3.07 18.22 -12.75
N ASP A 230 2.37 19.30 -13.08
CA ASP A 230 2.12 19.71 -14.47
C ASP A 230 3.46 19.96 -15.22
N SER A 231 4.47 20.50 -14.54
CA SER A 231 5.80 20.70 -15.14
C SER A 231 6.54 19.39 -15.41
N VAL A 232 6.42 18.41 -14.51
CA VAL A 232 7.02 17.08 -14.71
C VAL A 232 6.34 16.38 -15.89
N ASP A 233 5.01 16.42 -15.97
CA ASP A 233 4.27 15.84 -17.09
C ASP A 233 4.68 16.49 -18.43
N CYS A 234 4.85 17.82 -18.45
CA CYS A 234 5.35 18.53 -19.62
C CYS A 234 6.75 18.04 -20.04
N THR A 235 7.68 17.90 -19.09
CA THR A 235 9.04 17.40 -19.40
C THR A 235 9.04 15.96 -19.90
N VAL A 236 8.18 15.09 -19.35
CA VAL A 236 8.06 13.70 -19.80
C VAL A 236 7.50 13.64 -21.23
N MET A 237 6.52 14.48 -21.56
CA MET A 237 6.00 14.56 -22.91
C MET A 237 7.03 15.10 -23.91
N GLU A 238 7.78 16.15 -23.53
CA GLU A 238 8.84 16.71 -24.37
C GLU A 238 9.93 15.66 -24.68
N ASN A 239 10.35 14.90 -23.67
CA ASN A 239 11.33 13.83 -23.86
C ASN A 239 10.83 12.75 -24.83
N LYS A 240 9.55 12.33 -24.71
CA LYS A 240 8.96 11.38 -25.65
C LYS A 240 8.89 11.92 -27.07
N PHE A 241 8.52 13.18 -27.22
CA PHE A 241 8.48 13.84 -28.52
C PHE A 241 9.87 13.93 -29.15
N GLN A 242 10.90 14.19 -28.34
CA GLN A 242 12.28 14.20 -28.79
C GLN A 242 12.75 12.80 -29.23
N GLU A 243 12.41 11.75 -28.49
CA GLU A 243 12.68 10.36 -28.88
C GLU A 243 12.03 10.03 -30.24
N GLU A 244 10.76 10.38 -30.44
CA GLU A 244 10.06 10.18 -31.73
C GLU A 244 10.71 10.97 -32.89
N LEU A 245 11.17 12.20 -32.64
CA LEU A 245 11.87 13.01 -33.63
C LEU A 245 13.23 12.42 -34.00
N ASP A 246 13.97 11.90 -33.03
CA ASP A 246 15.27 11.28 -33.25
C ASP A 246 15.11 9.98 -34.05
N GLU A 247 14.12 9.15 -33.73
CA GLU A 247 13.77 7.96 -34.53
C GLU A 247 13.39 8.32 -35.97
N ALA A 248 12.57 9.36 -36.16
CA ALA A 248 12.19 9.82 -37.50
C ALA A 248 13.39 10.34 -38.30
N ARG A 249 14.35 11.01 -37.64
CA ARG A 249 15.59 11.47 -38.26
C ARG A 249 16.47 10.29 -38.68
N SER A 250 16.68 9.32 -37.79
CA SER A 250 17.44 8.11 -38.13
C SER A 250 16.81 7.34 -39.29
N MET A 251 15.48 7.27 -39.33
CA MET A 251 14.76 6.66 -40.45
C MET A 251 14.97 7.43 -41.76
N HIS A 252 14.98 8.76 -41.70
CA HIS A 252 15.26 9.59 -42.88
C HIS A 252 16.70 9.44 -43.38
N GLU A 253 17.68 9.40 -42.47
CA GLU A 253 19.09 9.16 -42.81
C GLU A 253 19.28 7.79 -43.46
N LEU A 254 18.69 6.74 -42.89
CA LEU A 254 18.70 5.40 -43.48
C LEU A 254 18.07 5.39 -44.88
N ALA A 255 16.94 6.08 -45.06
CA ALA A 255 16.28 6.17 -46.37
C ALA A 255 17.15 6.88 -47.41
N GLN A 256 17.87 7.94 -47.03
CA GLN A 256 18.80 8.62 -47.94
C GLN A 256 19.97 7.72 -48.33
N GLU A 257 20.54 6.97 -47.40
CA GLU A 257 21.64 6.04 -47.72
C GLU A 257 21.16 4.88 -48.62
N LEU A 258 19.96 4.34 -48.38
CA LEU A 258 19.35 3.36 -49.28
C LEU A 258 19.11 3.92 -50.70
N GLU A 259 18.69 5.18 -50.81
CA GLU A 259 18.51 5.84 -52.10
C GLU A 259 19.85 6.03 -52.84
N ARG A 260 20.92 6.38 -52.11
CA ARG A 260 22.27 6.46 -52.69
C ARG A 260 22.73 5.11 -53.22
N ILE A 261 22.56 4.05 -52.44
CA ILE A 261 22.90 2.69 -52.84
C ILE A 261 22.13 2.30 -54.11
N ALA A 262 20.84 2.60 -54.21
CA ALA A 262 20.02 2.28 -55.38
C ALA A 262 20.44 3.03 -56.66
N LEU A 263 21.18 4.13 -56.55
CA LEU A 263 21.67 4.96 -57.66
C LEU A 263 23.12 4.65 -58.04
N CYS A 264 23.81 3.77 -57.30
CA CYS A 264 25.19 3.37 -57.55
C CYS A 264 25.28 2.18 -58.53
N ASP A 265 26.38 2.10 -59.28
CA ASP A 265 26.63 1.04 -60.25
C ASP A 265 27.02 -0.27 -59.53
N ASN A 266 26.76 -1.43 -60.15
CA ASN A 266 26.82 -2.76 -59.51
C ASN A 266 28.13 -3.10 -58.76
N GLU A 267 29.28 -2.55 -59.17
CA GLU A 267 30.58 -2.75 -58.49
C GLU A 267 30.73 -1.93 -57.19
N THR A 268 29.99 -0.82 -57.06
CA THR A 268 30.03 0.09 -55.90
C THR A 268 28.94 -0.17 -54.87
N VAL A 269 27.90 -0.93 -55.25
CA VAL A 269 26.76 -1.27 -54.39
C VAL A 269 27.19 -2.24 -53.27
N ASP A 270 28.03 -3.23 -53.57
CA ASP A 270 28.48 -4.24 -52.59
C ASP A 270 29.34 -3.61 -51.47
N GLU A 271 30.18 -2.62 -51.80
CA GLU A 271 30.99 -1.89 -50.80
C GLU A 271 30.12 -1.01 -49.88
N LEU A 272 29.13 -0.31 -50.44
CA LEU A 272 28.22 0.55 -49.66
C LEU A 272 27.25 -0.25 -48.78
N MET A 273 26.77 -1.40 -49.26
CA MET A 273 25.89 -2.28 -48.47
C MET A 273 26.60 -2.84 -47.23
N ALA A 274 27.89 -3.15 -47.34
CA ALA A 274 28.73 -3.57 -46.22
C ALA A 274 28.96 -2.44 -45.19
N GLU A 275 29.07 -1.17 -45.63
CA GLU A 275 29.25 -0.01 -44.74
C GLU A 275 27.98 0.31 -43.92
N VAL A 276 26.79 0.07 -44.47
CA VAL A 276 25.50 0.22 -43.77
C VAL A 276 25.11 -1.04 -42.98
N GLY A 277 25.95 -2.09 -43.02
CA GLY A 277 25.76 -3.33 -42.25
C GLY A 277 24.61 -4.21 -42.75
N ILE A 278 24.29 -4.13 -44.05
CA ILE A 278 23.26 -4.95 -44.69
C ILE A 278 23.93 -6.12 -45.41
N ASP A 279 23.76 -7.32 -44.87
CA ASP A 279 24.25 -8.54 -45.51
C ASP A 279 23.36 -8.91 -46.72
N PRO A 280 23.92 -9.13 -47.92
CA PRO A 280 23.15 -9.60 -49.06
C PRO A 280 22.62 -11.01 -48.77
N ILE A 281 21.31 -11.20 -48.99
CA ILE A 281 20.68 -12.53 -48.90
C ILE A 281 21.15 -13.33 -50.10
N SER A 282 22.03 -14.33 -49.90
CA SER A 282 22.37 -15.27 -50.96
C SER A 282 21.12 -16.07 -51.35
N LEU A 283 20.64 -15.87 -52.57
CA LEU A 283 19.66 -16.73 -53.22
C LEU A 283 20.39 -17.76 -54.08
N ASP A 284 21.31 -18.52 -53.48
CA ASP A 284 21.71 -19.79 -54.06
C ASP A 284 20.51 -20.73 -53.92
N ASN A 285 19.72 -20.82 -55.00
CA ASN A 285 18.75 -21.89 -55.15
C ASN A 285 19.52 -23.22 -55.07
N ASP A 286 19.22 -24.01 -54.05
CA ASP A 286 19.48 -25.44 -54.05
C ASP A 286 18.70 -26.07 -55.22
N GLU A 287 19.35 -26.24 -56.38
CA GLU A 287 19.05 -27.29 -57.35
C GLU A 287 19.86 -28.55 -57.04
#